data_AF-A0AAA9TFS2-F1
#
_entry.id   AF-A0AAA9TFS2-F1
#
_cell.length_a   1.000
_cell.length_b   1.000
_cell.length_c   1.000
_cell.angle_alpha   90.00
_cell.angle_beta   90.00
_cell.angle_gamma   90.00
#
_symmetry.space_group_name_H-M   'P 1'
#
loop_
_entity.id
_entity.type
_entity.pdbx_description
1 polymer ?
#
loop_
_entity_poly.entity_id
_entity_poly.type
_entity_poly.pdbx_seq_one_letter_code
_entity_poly.pdbx_strand_id
1 'polypeptide(L)'
;MAESEEELKSLLIKVKEESEKVGLKLNIQKTKIMASGPITSWQIDGETVEDFILGGSKITADDDCSHEMKRRLQLGRKIMTNIDSMLKSTDITLPTKVHLVKAMVFPAVMYGCESWTIKKAECQRVDAFELWMLKKTLESPLD
;
A
#
# COMPACT_ATOMS: atom_id res chain seq x y z
N MET A 1 -12.80 15.38 -2.49
CA MET A 1 -11.81 16.07 -1.63
C MET A 1 -12.34 17.47 -1.39
N ALA A 2 -11.98 18.10 -0.27
CA ALA A 2 -12.33 19.49 -0.01
C ALA A 2 -11.23 20.42 -0.57
N GLU A 3 -11.61 21.58 -1.07
CA GLU A 3 -10.70 22.60 -1.60
C GLU A 3 -10.23 23.58 -0.52
N SER A 4 -10.94 23.67 0.62
CA SER A 4 -10.57 24.54 1.76
C SER A 4 -10.81 23.90 3.14
N GLU A 5 -10.26 24.54 4.18
CA GLU A 5 -10.48 24.16 5.59
C GLU A 5 -11.98 24.21 5.95
N GLU A 6 -12.67 25.27 5.53
CA GLU A 6 -14.08 25.53 5.81
C GLU A 6 -14.97 24.49 5.13
N GLU A 7 -14.66 24.13 3.89
CA GLU A 7 -15.37 23.09 3.18
C GLU A 7 -15.18 21.73 3.87
N LEU A 8 -13.96 21.40 4.28
CA LEU A 8 -13.69 20.17 5.02
C LEU A 8 -14.45 20.12 6.35
N LYS A 9 -14.48 21.21 7.12
CA LYS A 9 -15.25 21.34 8.37
C LYS A 9 -16.74 21.13 8.12
N SER A 10 -17.30 21.79 7.10
CA SER A 10 -18.70 21.65 6.68
C SER A 10 -19.04 20.20 6.33
N LEU A 11 -18.18 19.53 5.56
CA LEU A 11 -18.35 18.13 5.19
C LEU A 11 -18.32 17.20 6.41
N LEU A 12 -17.38 17.41 7.34
CA LEU A 12 -17.28 16.61 8.56
C LEU A 12 -18.52 16.75 9.45
N ILE A 13 -19.06 17.97 9.62
CA ILE A 13 -20.28 18.21 10.38
C ILE A 13 -21.47 17.49 9.73
N LYS A 14 -21.64 17.64 8.41
CA LYS A 14 -22.73 16.96 7.68
C LYS A 14 -22.65 15.44 7.78
N VAL A 15 -21.46 14.87 7.59
CA VAL A 15 -21.25 13.42 7.72
C VAL A 15 -21.57 12.95 9.14
N LYS A 16 -21.20 13.73 10.16
CA LYS A 16 -21.53 13.44 11.56
C LYS A 16 -23.05 13.41 11.78
N GLU A 17 -23.75 14.47 11.40
CA GLU A 17 -25.20 14.60 11.59
C GLU A 17 -25.98 13.51 10.85
N GLU A 18 -25.65 13.22 9.59
CA GLU A 18 -26.31 12.16 8.82
C GLU A 18 -25.99 10.76 9.36
N SER A 19 -24.76 10.54 9.85
CA SER A 19 -24.38 9.26 10.48
C SER A 19 -25.17 9.03 11.77
N GLU A 20 -25.36 10.07 12.59
CA GLU A 20 -26.09 9.98 13.86
C GLU A 20 -27.56 9.63 13.65
N LYS A 21 -28.19 10.09 12.55
CA LYS A 21 -29.57 9.72 12.19
C LYS A 21 -29.76 8.22 11.92
N VAL A 22 -28.72 7.55 11.45
CA VAL A 22 -28.71 6.09 11.24
C VAL A 22 -28.04 5.33 12.39
N GLY A 23 -27.80 5.99 13.53
CA GLY A 23 -27.23 5.38 14.74
C GLY A 23 -25.72 5.13 14.68
N LEU A 24 -25.01 5.75 13.73
CA LEU A 24 -23.56 5.67 13.60
C LEU A 24 -22.88 6.90 14.22
N LYS A 25 -21.69 6.72 14.80
CA LYS A 25 -20.88 7.80 15.38
C LYS A 25 -19.50 7.84 14.75
N LEU A 26 -19.07 9.03 14.36
CA LEU A 26 -17.70 9.26 13.88
C LEU A 26 -16.69 9.01 15.01
N ASN A 27 -15.68 8.20 14.72
CA ASN A 27 -14.56 7.96 15.63
C ASN A 27 -13.45 8.97 15.35
N ILE A 28 -13.45 10.07 16.10
CA ILE A 28 -12.49 11.18 15.96
C ILE A 28 -11.03 10.70 16.09
N GLN A 29 -10.75 9.70 16.94
CA GLN A 29 -9.40 9.16 17.10
C GLN A 29 -8.90 8.39 15.86
N LYS A 30 -9.83 7.84 15.06
CA LYS A 30 -9.50 7.18 13.79
C LYS A 30 -9.58 8.14 12.59
N THR A 31 -10.20 9.30 12.74
CA THR A 31 -10.29 10.32 11.69
C THR A 31 -8.92 10.96 11.51
N LYS A 32 -8.38 10.82 10.30
CA LYS A 32 -7.11 11.43 9.89
C LYS A 32 -7.38 12.54 8.89
N ILE A 33 -6.63 13.64 9.01
CA ILE A 33 -6.71 14.81 8.14
C ILE A 33 -5.39 14.94 7.40
N MET A 34 -5.46 15.03 6.08
CA MET A 34 -4.30 15.20 5.21
C MET A 34 -4.62 16.27 4.17
N ALA A 35 -3.63 17.09 3.82
CA ALA A 35 -3.73 18.10 2.78
C ALA A 35 -2.44 18.11 1.96
N SER A 36 -2.54 18.48 0.69
CA SER A 36 -1.41 18.59 -0.24
C SER A 36 -0.56 19.86 -0.01
N GLY A 37 -0.82 20.62 1.06
CA GLY A 37 -0.16 21.89 1.38
C GLY A 37 -0.02 22.08 2.90
N PRO A 38 0.65 23.15 3.36
CA PRO A 38 0.94 23.35 4.77
C PRO A 38 -0.34 23.49 5.61
N ILE A 39 -0.49 22.62 6.61
CA ILE A 39 -1.58 22.63 7.60
C ILE A 39 -1.02 23.23 8.89
N THR A 40 -0.69 24.52 8.87
CA THR A 40 -0.09 25.17 10.05
C THR A 40 -1.11 25.79 11.00
N SER A 41 -2.39 25.86 10.61
CA SER A 41 -3.41 26.57 11.40
C SER A 41 -4.80 25.94 11.42
N TRP A 42 -4.98 24.74 10.87
CA TRP A 42 -6.32 24.14 10.79
C TRP A 42 -6.77 23.65 12.17
N GLN A 43 -7.92 24.13 12.63
CA GLN A 43 -8.55 23.70 13.88
C GLN A 43 -9.71 22.77 13.55
N ILE A 44 -9.40 21.50 13.25
CA ILE A 44 -10.38 20.46 12.90
C ILE A 44 -10.22 19.29 13.85
N ASP A 45 -11.35 18.73 14.31
CA ASP A 45 -11.39 17.50 15.10
C ASP A 45 -10.88 16.30 14.29
N GLY A 46 -9.62 15.92 14.53
CA GLY A 46 -8.97 14.79 13.89
C GLY A 46 -7.45 14.88 14.02
N GLU A 47 -6.76 13.80 13.71
CA GLU A 47 -5.30 13.80 13.70
C GLU A 47 -4.78 14.23 12.33
N THR A 48 -4.05 15.34 12.29
CA THR A 48 -3.33 15.77 11.08
C THR A 48 -2.16 14.82 10.82
N VAL A 49 -2.07 14.28 9.62
CA VAL A 49 -1.04 13.32 9.22
C VAL A 49 -0.40 13.71 7.90
N GLU A 50 0.88 13.41 7.76
CA GLU A 50 1.64 13.56 6.51
C GLU A 50 1.48 12.34 5.59
N ASP A 51 1.17 11.18 6.17
CA ASP A 51 0.88 9.95 5.43
C ASP A 51 -0.22 9.13 6.11
N PHE A 52 -0.94 8.33 5.32
CA PHE A 52 -1.91 7.38 5.85
C PHE A 52 -2.15 6.20 4.90
N ILE A 53 -2.60 5.07 5.45
CA ILE A 53 -2.96 3.89 4.65
C ILE A 53 -4.46 3.95 4.35
N LEU A 54 -4.81 4.20 3.08
CA LEU A 54 -6.17 4.15 2.57
C LEU A 54 -6.36 2.93 1.68
N GLY A 55 -7.35 2.08 1.97
CA GLY A 55 -7.63 0.90 1.15
C GLY A 55 -6.42 -0.04 0.99
N GLY A 56 -5.49 -0.03 1.95
CA GLY A 56 -4.23 -0.79 1.89
C GLY A 56 -3.05 -0.05 1.26
N SER A 57 -3.30 1.02 0.50
CA SER A 57 -2.27 1.83 -0.15
C SER A 57 -1.84 2.99 0.74
N LYS A 58 -0.53 3.18 0.92
CA LYS A 58 0.00 4.36 1.60
C LYS A 58 -0.10 5.57 0.66
N ILE A 59 -0.75 6.62 1.15
CA ILE A 59 -0.84 7.93 0.48
C ILE A 59 -0.03 8.92 1.30
N THR A 60 0.73 9.76 0.64
CA THR A 60 1.57 10.80 1.24
C THR A 60 1.09 12.18 0.79
N ALA A 61 1.30 13.20 1.63
CA ALA A 61 0.89 14.57 1.35
C ALA A 61 1.64 15.20 0.15
N ASP A 62 2.82 14.69 -0.19
CA ASP A 62 3.65 15.11 -1.33
C ASP A 62 3.32 14.39 -2.65
N ASP A 63 2.32 13.51 -2.63
CA ASP A 63 1.89 12.68 -3.77
C ASP A 63 2.98 11.75 -4.34
N ASP A 64 4.04 11.45 -3.56
CA ASP A 64 5.10 10.54 -4.00
C ASP A 64 4.79 9.06 -3.72
N CYS A 65 4.36 8.34 -4.76
CA CYS A 65 4.07 6.91 -4.67
C CYS A 65 5.30 6.02 -4.41
N SER A 66 6.52 6.56 -4.43
CA SER A 66 7.75 5.80 -4.19
C SER A 66 7.77 5.14 -2.81
N HIS A 67 7.18 5.79 -1.80
CA HIS A 67 7.05 5.25 -0.45
C HIS A 67 6.16 4.01 -0.39
N GLU A 68 5.01 4.03 -1.08
CA GLU A 68 4.11 2.89 -1.16
C GLU A 68 4.72 1.75 -1.96
N MET A 69 5.33 2.06 -3.10
CA MET A 69 5.96 1.02 -3.92
C MET A 69 7.09 0.32 -3.15
N LYS A 70 7.93 1.08 -2.42
CA LYS A 70 8.95 0.50 -1.55
C LYS A 70 8.36 -0.41 -0.48
N ARG A 71 7.25 0.01 0.16
CA ARG A 71 6.52 -0.79 1.15
C ARG A 71 5.98 -2.09 0.55
N ARG A 72 5.43 -2.05 -0.67
CA ARG A 72 4.89 -3.21 -1.38
C ARG A 72 5.96 -4.20 -1.80
N LEU A 73 7.09 -3.71 -2.31
CA LEU A 73 8.26 -4.54 -2.60
C LEU A 73 8.80 -5.22 -1.33
N GLN A 74 8.83 -4.52 -0.19
CA GLN A 74 9.21 -5.11 1.09
C GLN A 74 8.23 -6.20 1.54
N LEU A 75 6.92 -6.00 1.35
CA LEU A 75 5.91 -7.01 1.63
C LEU A 75 6.11 -8.25 0.74
N GLY A 76 6.35 -8.05 -0.55
CA GLY A 76 6.69 -9.13 -1.49
C GLY A 76 7.94 -9.91 -1.06
N ARG A 77 9.01 -9.22 -0.64
CA ARG A 77 10.22 -9.86 -0.09
C ARG A 77 9.90 -10.70 1.14
N LYS A 78 9.08 -10.20 2.07
CA LYS A 78 8.67 -10.93 3.27
C LYS A 78 7.90 -12.21 2.94
N ILE A 79 6.97 -12.15 1.98
CA ILE A 79 6.25 -13.34 1.53
C ILE A 79 7.23 -14.35 0.92
N MET A 80 8.14 -13.88 0.06
CA MET A 80 9.16 -14.71 -0.57
C MET A 80 10.08 -15.40 0.45
N THR A 81 10.42 -14.74 1.56
CA THR A 81 11.18 -15.38 2.65
C THR A 81 10.34 -16.38 3.44
N ASN A 82 9.03 -16.15 3.58
CA ASN A 82 8.15 -17.09 4.29
C ASN A 82 7.96 -18.41 3.52
N ILE A 83 7.97 -18.37 2.18
CA ILE A 83 7.86 -19.56 1.33
C ILE A 83 9.21 -20.15 0.91
N ASP A 84 10.33 -19.62 1.42
CA ASP A 84 11.70 -19.99 1.00
C ASP A 84 11.98 -21.49 1.14
N SER A 85 11.54 -22.10 2.24
CA SER A 85 11.71 -23.55 2.48
C SER A 85 10.93 -24.39 1.47
N MET A 86 9.71 -23.98 1.10
CA MET A 86 8.91 -24.67 0.09
C MET A 86 9.54 -24.55 -1.30
N LEU A 87 10.08 -23.38 -1.64
CA LEU A 87 10.79 -23.21 -2.91
C LEU A 87 12.02 -24.12 -2.98
N LYS A 88 12.72 -24.32 -1.86
CA LYS A 88 13.90 -25.19 -1.78
C LYS A 88 13.62 -26.69 -1.75
N SER A 89 12.38 -27.12 -1.48
CA SER A 89 12.02 -28.55 -1.49
C SER A 89 12.12 -29.15 -2.89
N THR A 90 12.74 -30.32 -3.01
CA THR A 90 12.84 -31.10 -4.25
C THR A 90 11.53 -31.82 -4.60
N ASP A 91 10.64 -32.01 -3.62
CA ASP A 91 9.34 -32.69 -3.79
C ASP A 91 8.35 -31.87 -4.63
N ILE A 92 8.57 -30.56 -4.75
CA ILE A 92 7.69 -29.64 -5.48
C ILE A 92 8.25 -29.38 -6.87
N THR A 93 7.43 -29.61 -7.89
CA THR A 93 7.81 -29.35 -9.28
C THR A 93 7.98 -27.85 -9.55
N LEU A 94 8.93 -27.51 -10.43
CA LEU A 94 9.19 -26.11 -10.79
C LEU A 94 7.94 -25.34 -11.29
N PRO A 95 7.05 -25.90 -12.13
CA PRO A 95 5.82 -25.21 -12.54
C PRO A 95 4.94 -24.83 -11.34
N THR A 96 4.87 -25.71 -10.34
CA THR A 96 4.11 -25.46 -9.10
C THR A 96 4.73 -24.35 -8.27
N LYS A 97 6.07 -24.34 -8.14
CA LYS A 97 6.81 -23.25 -7.46
C LYS A 97 6.55 -21.90 -8.12
N VAL A 98 6.62 -21.85 -9.46
CA VAL A 98 6.33 -20.62 -10.23
C VAL A 98 4.88 -20.18 -10.02
N HIS A 99 3.93 -21.12 -10.04
CA HIS A 99 2.53 -20.80 -9.79
C HIS A 99 2.30 -20.27 -8.38
N LEU A 100 2.92 -20.88 -7.36
CA LEU A 100 2.85 -20.45 -5.96
C LEU A 100 3.36 -19.02 -5.79
N VAL A 101 4.54 -18.73 -6.35
CA VAL A 101 5.14 -17.39 -6.30
C VAL A 101 4.24 -16.36 -6.98
N LYS A 102 3.71 -16.66 -8.18
CA LYS A 102 2.77 -15.79 -8.88
C LYS A 102 1.47 -15.60 -8.11
N ALA A 103 0.95 -16.62 -7.43
CA ALA A 103 -0.29 -16.53 -6.68
C ALA A 103 -0.15 -15.73 -5.37
N MET A 104 1.02 -15.78 -4.73
CA MET A 104 1.21 -15.19 -3.40
C MET A 104 1.97 -13.86 -3.42
N VAL A 105 3.01 -13.74 -4.25
CA VAL A 105 3.92 -12.58 -4.23
C VAL A 105 3.42 -11.47 -5.17
N PHE A 106 2.98 -11.82 -6.38
CA PHE A 106 2.56 -10.81 -7.37
C PHE A 106 1.37 -9.97 -6.88
N PRO A 107 0.28 -10.54 -6.32
CA PRO A 107 -0.83 -9.73 -5.83
C PRO A 107 -0.42 -8.79 -4.70
N ALA A 108 0.46 -9.23 -3.80
CA ALA A 108 0.92 -8.41 -2.69
C ALA A 108 1.74 -7.19 -3.15
N VAL A 109 2.54 -7.37 -4.21
CA VAL A 109 3.38 -6.32 -4.79
C VAL A 109 2.58 -5.41 -5.71
N MET A 110 1.74 -5.95 -6.58
CA MET A 110 1.02 -5.20 -7.62
C MET A 110 -0.24 -4.50 -7.10
N TYR A 111 -0.71 -4.82 -5.90
CA TYR A 111 -1.90 -4.15 -5.38
C TYR A 111 -1.68 -2.64 -5.25
N GLY A 112 -2.60 -1.88 -5.84
CA GLY A 112 -2.53 -0.42 -5.87
C GLY A 112 -1.62 0.15 -6.96
N CYS A 113 -1.08 -0.67 -7.87
CA CYS A 113 -0.21 -0.16 -8.95
C CYS A 113 -0.93 0.78 -9.92
N GLU A 114 -2.26 0.69 -10.03
CA GLU A 114 -3.10 1.59 -10.82
C GLU A 114 -3.01 3.05 -10.37
N SER A 115 -2.67 3.29 -9.09
CA SER A 115 -2.52 4.63 -8.52
C SER A 115 -1.06 5.09 -8.46
N TRP A 116 -0.12 4.39 -9.09
CA TRP A 116 1.30 4.76 -9.06
C TRP A 116 1.69 5.62 -10.25
N THR A 117 2.31 6.76 -9.96
CA THR A 117 3.02 7.56 -10.96
C THR A 117 4.42 6.98 -11.16
N ILE A 118 4.53 5.96 -12.02
CA ILE A 118 5.78 5.20 -12.18
C ILE A 118 6.85 6.04 -12.89
N LYS A 119 7.93 6.35 -12.15
CA LYS A 119 9.16 6.96 -12.67
C LYS A 119 10.12 5.88 -13.16
N LYS A 120 11.07 6.23 -14.04
CA LYS A 120 12.06 5.28 -14.58
C LYS A 120 12.86 4.52 -13.51
N ALA A 121 13.27 5.20 -12.45
CA ALA A 121 13.97 4.58 -11.32
C ALA A 121 13.11 3.55 -10.57
N GLU A 122 11.79 3.78 -10.56
CA GLU A 122 10.83 2.88 -9.91
C GLU A 122 10.57 1.64 -10.77
N CYS A 123 10.46 1.77 -12.10
CA CYS A 123 10.46 0.60 -13.02
C CYS A 123 11.67 -0.29 -12.76
N GLN A 124 12.87 0.29 -12.72
CA GLN A 124 14.11 -0.46 -12.50
C GLN A 124 14.11 -1.23 -11.17
N ARG A 125 13.47 -0.69 -10.13
CA ARG A 125 13.33 -1.38 -8.84
C ARG A 125 12.39 -2.56 -8.91
N VAL A 126 11.29 -2.43 -9.65
CA VAL A 126 10.35 -3.54 -9.91
C VAL A 126 11.03 -4.62 -10.74
N ASP A 127 11.72 -4.26 -11.81
CA ASP A 127 12.48 -5.20 -12.66
C ASP A 127 13.54 -5.95 -11.84
N ALA A 128 14.31 -5.22 -11.02
CA ALA A 128 15.31 -5.83 -10.15
C ALA A 128 14.69 -6.79 -9.11
N PHE A 129 13.49 -6.47 -8.61
CA PHE A 129 12.75 -7.34 -7.71
C PHE A 129 12.23 -8.59 -8.42
N GLU A 130 11.68 -8.46 -9.63
CA GLU A 130 11.24 -9.59 -10.44
C GLU A 130 12.40 -10.54 -10.74
N LEU A 131 13.54 -10.02 -11.21
CA LEU A 131 14.73 -10.82 -11.48
C LEU A 131 15.23 -11.54 -10.23
N TRP A 132 15.28 -10.85 -9.09
CA TRP A 132 15.66 -11.46 -7.81
C TRP A 132 14.72 -12.60 -7.41
N MET A 133 13.41 -12.40 -7.59
CA MET A 133 12.39 -13.40 -7.27
C MET A 133 12.48 -14.64 -8.19
N LEU A 134 12.62 -14.41 -9.49
CA LEU A 134 12.78 -15.48 -10.49
C LEU A 134 14.05 -16.28 -10.23
N LYS A 135 15.18 -15.60 -10.02
CA LYS A 135 16.45 -16.25 -9.68
C LYS A 135 16.30 -17.18 -8.48
N LYS A 136 15.67 -16.69 -7.40
CA LYS A 136 15.45 -17.48 -6.18
C LYS A 136 14.52 -18.68 -6.39
N THR A 137 13.54 -18.56 -7.28
CA THR A 137 12.63 -19.66 -7.63
C THR A 137 13.33 -20.73 -8.47
N LEU A 138 14.23 -20.31 -9.37
CA LEU A 138 14.94 -21.18 -10.31
C LEU A 138 16.21 -21.82 -9.73
N GLU A 139 16.92 -21.14 -8.81
CA GLU A 139 18.12 -21.65 -8.13
C GLU A 139 17.83 -22.60 -6.96
N SER A 140 16.56 -22.78 -6.61
CA SER A 140 16.17 -23.83 -5.68
C SER A 140 16.47 -25.19 -6.32
N PRO A 141 17.10 -26.13 -5.59
CA PRO A 141 17.85 -27.25 -6.18
C PRO A 141 17.06 -27.92 -7.30
N LEU A 142 17.56 -27.68 -8.51
CA LEU A 142 17.30 -28.52 -9.66
C LEU A 142 18.18 -29.74 -9.42
N ASP A 143 17.59 -30.82 -8.90
CA ASP A 143 18.17 -32.14 -9.10
C ASP A 143 18.16 -32.48 -10.60
#